data_AF-B1GRN3-F1
#
_entry.id   AF-B1GRN3-F1
#
_cell.length_a   1.000
_cell.length_b   1.000
_cell.length_c   1.000
_cell.angle_alpha   90.00
_cell.angle_beta   90.00
_cell.angle_gamma   90.00
#
_symmetry.space_group_name_H-M   'P 1'
#
loop_
_entity.id
_entity.type
_entity.pdbx_description
1 polymer ?
#
loop_
_entity_poly.entity_id
_entity_poly.type
_entity_poly.pdbx_seq_one_letter_code
_entity_poly.pdbx_strand_id
1 'polypeptide(L)'
;MMGTKCWLFLIFCTTSTVTYSSYPQLEYWATFVLSFSNSSSRDAIIRNLEKYNHTLPAIAKFDEWMNKNWIDPELRDWPYAKGRKETRDTMKKFLYRFKAGKAYIDYLCETAIKEGIFNKKVTEKVRGLFWYFQRWHSFDLTQSELFNPKSYRAKLHVDPAGLLKLKEISKKYLEDEKQKNILKWDYNDDY
;
A
#
# COMPACT_ATOMS: atom_id res chain seq x y z
N MET A 1 -32.52 -36.42 6.91
CA MET A 1 -31.26 -36.51 6.14
C MET A 1 -31.34 -35.59 4.92
N MET A 2 -31.11 -34.29 5.10
CA MET A 2 -30.93 -33.32 4.00
C MET A 2 -30.50 -32.01 4.66
N GLY A 3 -29.28 -31.54 4.39
CA GLY A 3 -28.83 -30.25 4.93
C GLY A 3 -27.39 -29.89 4.60
N THR A 4 -26.53 -30.88 4.32
CA THR A 4 -25.10 -30.62 4.01
C THR A 4 -24.84 -30.09 2.60
N LYS A 5 -25.84 -29.97 1.72
CA LYS A 5 -25.65 -29.42 0.37
C LYS A 5 -25.69 -27.88 0.29
N CYS A 6 -26.19 -27.16 1.31
CA CYS A 6 -26.25 -25.68 1.26
C CYS A 6 -24.98 -24.98 1.77
N TRP A 7 -24.08 -25.66 2.47
CA TRP A 7 -22.92 -25.00 3.07
C TRP A 7 -21.81 -24.65 2.06
N LEU A 8 -21.69 -25.39 0.95
CA LEU A 8 -20.66 -25.11 -0.06
C LEU A 8 -20.99 -23.90 -0.95
N PHE A 9 -22.27 -23.54 -1.11
CA PHE A 9 -22.66 -22.38 -1.91
C PHE A 9 -22.53 -21.05 -1.15
N LEU A 10 -22.52 -21.06 0.18
CA LEU A 10 -22.36 -19.82 0.97
C LEU A 10 -20.90 -19.34 1.05
N ILE A 11 -19.91 -20.21 0.78
CA ILE A 11 -18.49 -19.82 0.82
C ILE A 11 -18.13 -18.94 -0.40
N PHE A 12 -18.83 -19.07 -1.52
CA PHE A 12 -18.53 -18.31 -2.74
C PHE A 12 -19.11 -16.89 -2.79
N CYS A 13 -20.06 -16.53 -1.92
CA CYS A 13 -20.65 -15.18 -1.93
C CYS A 13 -19.96 -14.19 -0.97
N THR A 14 -19.16 -14.66 -0.01
CA THR A 14 -18.37 -13.77 0.86
C THR A 14 -16.99 -13.42 0.31
N THR A 15 -16.57 -14.03 -0.80
CA THR A 15 -15.57 -13.42 -1.69
C THR A 15 -16.23 -12.32 -2.52
N SER A 16 -16.99 -11.44 -1.87
CA SER A 16 -17.39 -10.16 -2.42
C SER A 16 -16.11 -9.48 -2.83
N THR A 17 -15.81 -9.60 -4.13
CA THR A 17 -14.73 -8.96 -4.89
C THR A 17 -13.95 -8.00 -4.02
N VAL A 18 -12.98 -8.53 -3.28
CA VAL A 18 -11.96 -7.70 -2.65
C VAL A 18 -11.22 -7.13 -3.85
N THR A 19 -11.67 -5.95 -4.27
CA THR A 19 -11.15 -5.28 -5.46
C THR A 19 -9.64 -5.23 -5.35
N TYR A 20 -8.91 -5.32 -6.46
CA TYR A 20 -7.45 -5.26 -6.45
C TYR A 20 -6.91 -4.10 -5.57
N SER A 21 -7.61 -2.97 -5.57
CA SER A 21 -7.39 -1.77 -4.73
C SER A 21 -7.49 -1.99 -3.21
N SER A 22 -8.02 -3.10 -2.73
CA SER A 22 -8.19 -3.41 -1.31
C SER A 22 -6.97 -4.08 -0.68
N TYR A 23 -6.08 -4.63 -1.50
CA TYR A 23 -4.86 -5.28 -1.04
C TYR A 23 -3.73 -4.26 -0.86
N PRO A 24 -2.79 -4.51 0.06
CA PRO A 24 -1.54 -3.76 0.14
C PRO A 24 -0.86 -3.66 -1.22
N GLN A 25 -0.61 -2.43 -1.67
CA GLN A 25 0.08 -2.15 -2.93
C GLN A 25 1.33 -1.30 -2.68
N LEU A 26 2.40 -1.64 -3.42
CA LEU A 26 3.54 -0.75 -3.54
C LEU A 26 3.13 0.49 -4.34
N GLU A 27 3.82 1.59 -4.06
CA GLU A 27 3.57 2.86 -4.72
C GLU A 27 3.90 2.77 -6.21
N TYR A 28 3.19 3.54 -7.04
CA TYR A 28 3.37 3.50 -8.48
C TYR A 28 4.81 3.81 -8.90
N TRP A 29 5.53 4.66 -8.17
CA TRP A 29 6.94 4.95 -8.39
C TRP A 29 7.87 3.74 -8.29
N ALA A 30 7.50 2.71 -7.53
CA ALA A 30 8.25 1.45 -7.51
C ALA A 30 8.25 0.76 -8.88
N THR A 31 7.23 0.97 -9.72
CA THR A 31 7.23 0.46 -11.10
C THR A 31 8.15 1.27 -12.01
N PHE A 32 8.23 2.59 -11.83
CA PHE A 32 9.09 3.45 -12.65
C PHE A 32 10.57 3.20 -12.43
N VAL A 33 10.97 2.97 -11.18
CA VAL A 33 12.38 2.66 -10.87
C VAL A 33 12.84 1.34 -11.53
N LEU A 34 11.91 0.50 -11.97
CA LEU A 34 12.17 -0.78 -12.65
C LEU A 34 12.00 -0.72 -14.17
N SER A 35 11.98 0.48 -14.75
CA SER A 35 11.82 0.72 -16.20
C SER A 35 12.95 0.15 -17.07
N PHE A 36 14.07 -0.24 -16.48
CA PHE A 36 15.16 -0.96 -17.15
C PHE A 36 14.82 -2.41 -17.52
N SER A 37 13.70 -2.96 -17.01
CA SER A 37 13.28 -4.33 -17.27
C SER A 37 12.01 -4.39 -18.10
N ASN A 38 11.74 -5.52 -18.75
CA ASN A 38 10.47 -5.69 -19.46
C ASN A 38 9.27 -5.64 -18.49
N SER A 39 8.14 -5.12 -18.98
CA SER A 39 6.94 -4.87 -18.18
C SER A 39 6.39 -6.10 -17.45
N SER A 40 6.40 -7.27 -18.11
CA SER A 40 5.87 -8.50 -17.52
C SER A 40 6.70 -8.96 -16.33
N SER A 41 8.04 -8.91 -16.43
CA SER A 41 8.96 -9.24 -15.34
C SER A 41 8.83 -8.25 -14.18
N ARG A 42 8.73 -6.96 -14.50
CA ARG A 42 8.48 -5.88 -13.52
C ARG A 42 7.20 -6.11 -12.71
N ASP A 43 6.09 -6.30 -13.39
CA ASP A 43 4.80 -6.41 -12.72
C ASP A 43 4.74 -7.70 -11.88
N ALA A 44 5.40 -8.77 -12.32
CA ALA A 44 5.52 -10.00 -11.56
C ALA A 44 6.35 -9.83 -10.28
N ILE A 45 7.47 -9.11 -10.31
CA ILE A 45 8.27 -8.88 -9.11
C ILE A 45 7.53 -7.95 -8.13
N ILE A 46 6.88 -6.88 -8.59
CA ILE A 46 6.10 -5.98 -7.73
C ILE A 46 5.01 -6.74 -6.97
N ARG A 47 4.18 -7.53 -7.68
CA ARG A 47 3.16 -8.38 -7.04
C ARG A 47 3.73 -9.40 -6.07
N ASN A 48 4.95 -9.86 -6.30
CA ASN A 48 5.61 -10.78 -5.37
C ASN A 48 6.06 -10.04 -4.11
N LEU A 49 6.69 -8.87 -4.26
CA LEU A 49 7.11 -8.02 -3.16
C LEU A 49 5.94 -7.60 -2.25
N GLU A 50 4.78 -7.27 -2.84
CA GLU A 50 3.56 -6.91 -2.12
C GLU A 50 3.01 -8.03 -1.21
N LYS A 51 3.36 -9.30 -1.47
CA LYS A 51 2.96 -10.45 -0.64
C LYS A 51 3.81 -10.60 0.62
N TYR A 52 4.99 -9.99 0.67
CA TYR A 52 5.88 -10.13 1.82
C TYR A 52 5.41 -9.25 2.99
N ASN A 53 5.34 -9.85 4.17
CA ASN A 53 5.07 -9.12 5.43
C ASN A 53 6.35 -8.55 6.06
N HIS A 54 7.52 -9.02 5.64
CA HIS A 54 8.82 -8.65 6.18
C HIS A 54 9.72 -8.09 5.09
N THR A 55 10.38 -6.96 5.38
CA THR A 55 11.19 -6.23 4.41
C THR A 55 12.46 -6.98 4.01
N LEU A 56 13.15 -7.66 4.94
CA LEU A 56 14.43 -8.32 4.63
C LEU A 56 14.29 -9.46 3.60
N PRO A 57 13.32 -10.40 3.73
CA PRO A 57 13.07 -11.38 2.67
C PRO A 57 12.67 -10.75 1.33
N ALA A 58 11.89 -9.66 1.35
CA ALA A 58 11.50 -8.94 0.14
C ALA A 58 12.73 -8.34 -0.58
N ILE A 59 13.66 -7.74 0.18
CA ILE A 59 14.91 -7.19 -0.35
C ILE A 59 15.77 -8.30 -0.96
N ALA A 60 15.93 -9.43 -0.28
CA ALA A 60 16.68 -10.57 -0.82
C ALA A 60 16.08 -11.07 -2.15
N LYS A 61 14.75 -11.18 -2.21
CA LYS A 61 14.05 -11.59 -3.45
C LYS A 61 14.22 -10.58 -4.57
N PHE A 62 14.20 -9.30 -4.23
CA PHE A 62 14.46 -8.24 -5.18
C PHE A 62 15.91 -8.27 -5.71
N ASP A 63 16.89 -8.51 -4.83
CA ASP A 63 18.30 -8.64 -5.19
C ASP A 63 18.54 -9.81 -6.17
N GLU A 64 17.93 -10.98 -5.91
CA GLU A 64 17.92 -12.13 -6.84
C GLU A 64 17.34 -11.75 -8.20
N TRP A 65 16.20 -11.06 -8.20
CA TRP A 65 15.53 -10.65 -9.43
C TRP A 65 16.36 -9.64 -10.22
N MET A 66 16.97 -8.66 -9.55
CA MET A 66 17.87 -7.69 -10.17
C MET A 66 19.10 -8.38 -10.78
N ASN A 67 19.72 -9.35 -10.09
CA ASN A 67 20.86 -10.11 -10.62
C ASN A 67 20.56 -10.74 -11.98
N LYS A 68 19.31 -11.15 -12.21
CA LYS A 68 18.88 -11.81 -13.45
C LYS A 68 18.36 -10.85 -14.52
N ASN A 69 17.75 -9.72 -14.12
CA ASN A 69 16.97 -8.86 -15.02
C ASN A 69 17.55 -7.45 -15.19
N TRP A 70 18.68 -7.14 -14.55
CA TRP A 70 19.30 -5.83 -14.68
C TRP A 70 19.81 -5.61 -16.10
N ILE A 71 19.40 -4.49 -16.69
CA ILE A 71 19.89 -3.97 -17.96
C ILE A 71 20.40 -2.57 -17.63
N ASP A 72 21.66 -2.29 -17.93
CA ASP A 72 22.19 -0.94 -17.70
C ASP A 72 21.44 0.05 -18.59
N PRO A 73 20.89 1.15 -18.01
CA PRO A 73 20.15 2.11 -18.81
C PRO A 73 21.10 2.83 -19.77
N GLU A 74 20.77 2.79 -21.07
CA GLU A 74 21.53 3.48 -22.12
C GLU A 74 21.45 5.01 -21.99
N LEU A 75 20.31 5.53 -21.52
CA LEU A 75 20.05 6.95 -21.32
C LEU A 75 19.91 7.26 -19.83
N ARG A 76 21.02 7.65 -19.18
CA ARG A 76 21.02 8.09 -17.76
C ARG A 76 20.25 9.39 -17.54
N ASP A 77 19.97 10.14 -18.60
CA ASP A 77 19.27 11.43 -18.53
C ASP A 77 17.76 11.29 -18.33
N TRP A 78 17.20 10.07 -18.44
CA TRP A 78 15.83 9.85 -17.99
C TRP A 78 15.82 9.94 -16.46
N PRO A 79 15.01 10.81 -15.82
CA PRO A 79 15.06 11.01 -14.37
C PRO A 79 15.02 9.71 -13.56
N TYR A 80 14.37 8.65 -14.06
CA TYR A 80 14.21 7.36 -13.37
C TYR A 80 15.34 6.34 -13.66
N ALA A 81 16.22 6.62 -14.63
CA ALA A 81 17.32 5.75 -15.04
C ALA A 81 18.51 5.84 -14.06
N LYS A 82 18.28 5.35 -12.84
CA LYS A 82 19.30 5.27 -11.81
C LYS A 82 20.23 4.07 -12.06
N GLY A 83 21.47 4.17 -11.61
CA GLY A 83 22.38 3.02 -11.59
C GLY A 83 21.84 1.88 -10.71
N ARG A 84 22.51 0.73 -10.78
CA ARG A 84 22.06 -0.48 -10.09
C ARG A 84 21.94 -0.30 -8.58
N LYS A 85 22.93 0.34 -7.98
CA LYS A 85 22.97 0.58 -6.54
C LYS A 85 21.85 1.53 -6.11
N GLU A 86 21.68 2.62 -6.83
CA GLU A 86 20.70 3.67 -6.55
C GLU A 86 19.26 3.15 -6.72
N THR A 87 19.02 2.32 -7.73
CA THR A 87 17.75 1.62 -7.92
C THR A 87 17.48 0.70 -6.72
N ARG A 88 18.48 -0.08 -6.31
CA ARG A 88 18.36 -0.97 -5.16
C ARG A 88 18.03 -0.22 -3.87
N ASP A 89 18.74 0.86 -3.60
CA ASP A 89 18.54 1.66 -2.40
C ASP A 89 17.17 2.36 -2.40
N THR A 90 16.73 2.86 -3.56
CA THR A 90 15.38 3.41 -3.74
C THR A 90 14.31 2.35 -3.47
N MET A 91 14.43 1.15 -4.05
CA MET A 91 13.45 0.08 -3.83
C MET A 91 13.40 -0.34 -2.36
N LYS A 92 14.54 -0.38 -1.66
CA LYS A 92 14.56 -0.62 -0.21
C LYS A 92 13.72 0.42 0.53
N LYS A 93 13.87 1.71 0.23
CA LYS A 93 13.05 2.77 0.84
C LYS A 93 11.55 2.53 0.58
N PHE A 94 11.15 2.20 -0.65
CA PHE A 94 9.76 1.82 -0.97
C PHE A 94 9.27 0.62 -0.16
N LEU A 95 10.07 -0.43 0.00
CA LEU A 95 9.68 -1.62 0.78
C LEU A 95 9.53 -1.32 2.27
N TYR A 96 10.37 -0.45 2.84
CA TYR A 96 10.23 -0.01 4.23
C TYR A 96 8.99 0.87 4.41
N ARG A 97 8.75 1.82 3.51
CA ARG A 97 7.56 2.68 3.52
C ARG A 97 6.28 1.87 3.32
N PHE A 98 6.28 0.88 2.43
CA PHE A 98 5.18 -0.06 2.23
C PHE A 98 4.83 -0.82 3.51
N LYS A 99 5.85 -1.37 4.20
CA LYS A 99 5.65 -2.03 5.49
C LYS A 99 5.09 -1.07 6.55
N ALA A 100 5.61 0.14 6.63
CA ALA A 100 5.11 1.16 7.56
C ALA A 100 3.66 1.55 7.24
N GLY A 101 3.33 1.73 5.95
CA GLY A 101 1.97 2.02 5.48
C GLY A 101 0.99 0.92 5.87
N LYS A 102 1.41 -0.34 5.75
CA LYS A 102 0.62 -1.49 6.21
C LYS A 102 0.38 -1.47 7.72
N ALA A 103 1.43 -1.28 8.51
CA ALA A 103 1.31 -1.18 9.96
C ALA A 103 0.42 -0.01 10.40
N TYR A 104 0.54 1.14 9.73
CA TYR A 104 -0.28 2.31 9.96
C TYR A 104 -1.77 2.05 9.69
N ILE A 105 -2.12 1.54 8.50
CA ILE A 105 -3.53 1.33 8.17
C ILE A 105 -4.16 0.21 8.99
N ASP A 106 -3.39 -0.82 9.34
CA ASP A 106 -3.85 -1.89 10.23
C ASP A 106 -4.09 -1.35 11.65
N TYR A 107 -3.19 -0.54 12.20
CA TYR A 107 -3.39 0.15 13.47
C TYR A 107 -4.68 0.98 13.47
N LEU A 108 -4.91 1.79 12.44
CA LEU A 108 -6.12 2.60 12.30
C LEU A 108 -7.38 1.73 12.29
N CYS A 109 -7.40 0.68 11.46
CA CYS A 109 -8.56 -0.19 11.32
C CYS A 109 -8.85 -0.97 12.61
N GLU A 110 -7.83 -1.52 13.26
CA GLU A 110 -7.98 -2.26 14.52
C GLU A 110 -8.49 -1.35 15.65
N THR A 111 -7.93 -0.14 15.76
CA THR A 111 -8.34 0.85 16.77
C THR A 111 -9.78 1.31 16.52
N ALA A 112 -10.14 1.58 15.25
CA ALA A 112 -11.50 1.97 14.89
C ALA A 112 -12.56 0.91 15.25
N ILE A 113 -12.23 -0.37 15.10
CA ILE A 113 -13.11 -1.47 15.52
C ILE A 113 -13.19 -1.53 17.03
N LYS A 114 -12.05 -1.52 17.72
CA LYS A 114 -11.97 -1.62 19.18
C LYS A 114 -12.72 -0.48 19.88
N GLU A 115 -12.63 0.73 19.35
CA GLU A 115 -13.31 1.93 19.88
C GLU A 115 -14.76 2.08 19.39
N GLY A 116 -15.26 1.13 18.58
CA GLY A 116 -16.63 1.17 18.07
C GLY A 116 -16.91 2.31 17.08
N ILE A 117 -15.86 2.91 16.50
CA ILE A 117 -15.99 3.95 15.47
C ILE A 117 -16.55 3.33 14.19
N PHE A 118 -16.02 2.18 13.80
CA PHE A 118 -16.41 1.46 12.60
C PHE A 118 -16.52 -0.04 12.85
N ASN A 119 -17.41 -0.71 12.12
CA ASN A 119 -17.39 -2.17 12.04
C ASN A 119 -16.33 -2.65 11.03
N LYS A 120 -16.05 -3.96 11.06
CA LYS A 120 -15.09 -4.61 10.15
C LYS A 120 -15.32 -4.30 8.66
N LYS A 121 -16.58 -4.28 8.21
CA LYS A 121 -16.90 -4.03 6.80
C LYS A 121 -16.53 -2.60 6.38
N VAL A 122 -16.74 -1.63 7.26
CA VAL A 122 -16.38 -0.23 6.99
C VAL A 122 -14.86 -0.04 7.02
N THR A 123 -14.15 -0.66 7.97
CA THR A 123 -12.69 -0.58 8.01
C THR A 123 -12.03 -1.21 6.79
N GLU A 124 -12.57 -2.30 6.22
CA GLU A 124 -12.05 -2.84 4.95
C GLU A 124 -12.16 -1.83 3.79
N LYS A 125 -13.26 -1.05 3.74
CA LYS A 125 -13.40 0.02 2.74
C LYS A 125 -12.39 1.14 2.95
N VAL A 126 -12.17 1.52 4.21
CA VAL A 126 -11.16 2.53 4.59
C VAL A 126 -9.75 2.04 4.19
N ARG A 127 -9.42 0.78 4.48
CA ARG A 127 -8.16 0.15 4.07
C ARG A 127 -7.98 0.18 2.55
N GLY A 128 -9.01 -0.17 1.78
CA GLY A 128 -8.94 -0.10 0.32
C GLY A 128 -8.80 1.31 -0.24
N LEU A 129 -9.44 2.31 0.38
CA LEU A 129 -9.22 3.71 0.02
C LEU A 129 -7.79 4.16 0.29
N PHE A 130 -7.22 3.77 1.44
CA PHE A 130 -5.83 4.08 1.76
C PHE A 130 -4.89 3.55 0.69
N TRP A 131 -5.00 2.26 0.33
CA TRP A 131 -4.12 1.68 -0.70
C TRP A 131 -4.34 2.27 -2.09
N TYR A 132 -5.59 2.59 -2.44
CA TYR A 132 -5.90 3.29 -3.67
C TYR A 132 -5.18 4.66 -3.75
N PHE A 133 -5.27 5.48 -2.70
CA PHE A 133 -4.64 6.80 -2.68
C PHE A 133 -3.11 6.70 -2.56
N GLN A 134 -2.59 5.86 -1.66
CA GLN A 134 -1.15 5.66 -1.46
C GLN A 134 -0.44 5.26 -2.76
N ARG A 135 -1.11 4.48 -3.62
CA ARG A 135 -0.54 4.10 -4.92
C ARG A 135 -0.12 5.31 -5.76
N TRP A 136 -0.90 6.39 -5.73
CA TRP A 136 -0.76 7.53 -6.64
C TRP A 136 -0.21 8.79 -5.97
N HIS A 137 -0.15 8.81 -4.64
CA HIS A 137 0.06 10.03 -3.87
C HIS A 137 1.15 9.85 -2.82
N SER A 138 1.78 10.97 -2.47
CA SER A 138 2.57 11.05 -1.23
C SER A 138 1.70 10.72 -0.02
N PHE A 139 2.32 10.42 1.12
CA PHE A 139 1.56 10.08 2.31
C PHE A 139 0.68 11.24 2.80
N ASP A 140 1.15 12.48 2.70
CA ASP A 140 0.39 13.66 3.12
C ASP A 140 -0.85 13.87 2.24
N LEU A 141 -0.71 13.70 0.92
CA LEU A 141 -1.83 13.72 -0.01
C LEU A 141 -2.78 12.53 0.22
N THR A 142 -2.24 11.35 0.51
CA THR A 142 -3.02 10.16 0.89
C THR A 142 -3.86 10.44 2.13
N GLN A 143 -3.29 11.05 3.18
CA GLN A 143 -4.03 11.43 4.38
C GLN A 143 -5.09 12.51 4.10
N SER A 144 -4.73 13.53 3.32
CA SER A 144 -5.67 14.59 2.92
C SER A 144 -6.88 13.99 2.24
N GLU A 145 -6.66 13.14 1.23
CA GLU A 145 -7.73 12.46 0.50
C GLU A 145 -8.49 11.50 1.40
N LEU A 146 -7.81 10.69 2.23
CA LEU A 146 -8.38 9.67 3.14
C LEU A 146 -9.19 10.26 4.31
N PHE A 147 -8.98 11.52 4.68
CA PHE A 147 -9.76 12.16 5.75
C PHE A 147 -10.62 13.33 5.27
N ASN A 148 -10.56 13.69 3.98
CA ASN A 148 -11.45 14.69 3.40
C ASN A 148 -12.91 14.16 3.37
N PRO A 149 -13.88 14.81 4.05
CA PRO A 149 -15.27 14.36 4.04
C PRO A 149 -15.95 14.47 2.67
N LYS A 150 -15.38 15.25 1.73
CA LYS A 150 -15.92 15.48 0.38
C LYS A 150 -15.35 14.55 -0.69
N SER A 151 -14.29 13.77 -0.43
CA SER A 151 -13.74 12.84 -1.43
C SER A 151 -14.70 11.67 -1.68
N TYR A 152 -14.43 10.82 -2.69
CA TYR A 152 -15.17 9.67 -3.27
C TYR A 152 -16.07 8.77 -2.36
N ARG A 153 -16.06 8.98 -1.05
CA ARG A 153 -16.68 8.22 0.03
C ARG A 153 -18.18 8.15 0.04
N ALA A 154 -18.90 9.11 -0.54
CA ALA A 154 -20.36 9.04 -0.64
C ALA A 154 -20.80 7.73 -1.32
N LYS A 155 -20.03 7.25 -2.31
CA LYS A 155 -20.25 5.97 -3.00
C LYS A 155 -19.94 4.74 -2.13
N LEU A 156 -19.12 4.89 -1.09
CA LEU A 156 -18.70 3.80 -0.22
C LEU A 156 -19.45 3.75 1.11
N HIS A 157 -20.34 4.71 1.40
CA HIS A 157 -21.11 4.79 2.65
C HIS A 157 -20.22 4.73 3.90
N VAL A 158 -19.14 5.52 3.92
CA VAL A 158 -18.29 5.70 5.10
C VAL A 158 -18.71 6.99 5.79
N ASP A 159 -19.08 6.89 7.07
CA ASP A 159 -19.55 8.04 7.86
C ASP A 159 -18.44 9.09 8.04
N PRO A 160 -18.66 10.36 7.61
CA PRO A 160 -17.72 11.46 7.80
C PRO A 160 -17.34 11.71 9.26
N ALA A 161 -18.26 11.55 10.21
CA ALA A 161 -17.96 11.78 11.63
C ALA A 161 -16.98 10.74 12.18
N GLY A 162 -17.18 9.46 11.83
CA GLY A 162 -16.21 8.40 12.13
C GLY A 162 -14.82 8.65 11.52
N LEU A 163 -14.74 9.26 10.33
CA LEU A 163 -13.45 9.60 9.71
C LEU A 163 -12.72 10.73 10.42
N LEU A 164 -13.43 11.71 10.98
CA LEU A 164 -12.82 12.72 11.84
C LEU A 164 -12.22 12.08 13.09
N LYS A 165 -12.91 11.14 13.73
CA LYS A 165 -12.35 10.38 14.85
C LYS A 165 -11.11 9.57 14.44
N LEU A 166 -11.17 8.90 13.29
CA LEU A 166 -10.03 8.15 12.75
C LEU A 166 -8.82 9.04 12.44
N LYS A 167 -9.05 10.29 12.00
CA LYS A 167 -8.01 11.30 11.81
C LYS A 167 -7.30 11.62 13.12
N GLU A 168 -8.01 11.71 14.24
CA GLU A 168 -7.38 11.94 15.54
C GLU A 168 -6.54 10.74 15.99
N ILE A 169 -7.01 9.51 15.78
CA ILE A 169 -6.21 8.29 16.01
C ILE A 169 -4.94 8.30 15.16
N SER A 170 -5.07 8.72 13.90
CA SER A 170 -3.94 8.87 12.99
C SER A 170 -2.89 9.86 13.48
N LYS A 171 -3.31 11.04 13.97
CA LYS A 171 -2.38 12.02 14.56
C LYS A 171 -1.60 11.41 15.72
N LYS A 172 -2.27 10.68 16.60
CA LYS A 172 -1.62 10.01 17.74
C LYS A 172 -0.59 8.97 17.30
N TYR A 173 -0.88 8.17 16.28
CA TYR A 173 0.11 7.23 15.71
C TYR A 173 1.35 7.96 15.18
N LEU A 174 1.14 9.13 14.57
CA LEU A 174 2.19 9.94 13.96
C LEU A 174 3.00 10.79 14.96
N GLU A 175 2.72 10.69 16.26
CA GLU A 175 3.60 11.22 17.32
C GLU A 175 4.92 10.42 17.42
N ASP A 176 4.93 9.17 16.94
CA ASP A 176 6.18 8.43 16.72
C ASP A 176 6.88 9.00 15.46
N GLU A 177 7.84 9.90 15.69
CA GLU A 177 8.62 10.55 14.63
C GLU A 177 9.32 9.55 13.71
N LYS A 178 9.72 8.35 14.20
CA LYS A 178 10.33 7.35 13.35
C LYS A 178 9.32 6.79 12.35
N GLN A 179 8.11 6.47 12.79
CA GLN A 179 7.05 5.99 11.88
C GLN A 179 6.63 7.08 10.90
N LYS A 180 6.43 8.30 11.41
CA LYS A 180 6.07 9.46 10.61
C LYS A 180 7.10 9.75 9.51
N ASN A 181 8.40 9.73 9.83
CA ASN A 181 9.45 9.98 8.85
C ASN A 181 9.52 8.89 7.76
N ILE A 182 9.34 7.62 8.13
CA ILE A 182 9.31 6.52 7.14
C ILE A 182 8.08 6.64 6.22
N LEU A 183 6.92 7.00 6.78
CA LEU A 183 5.68 7.17 6.03
C LEU A 183 5.74 8.38 5.09
N LYS A 184 6.38 9.48 5.52
CA LYS A 184 6.44 10.73 4.76
C LYS A 184 7.56 10.81 3.73
N TRP A 185 8.52 9.87 3.72
CA TRP A 185 9.56 9.86 2.70
C TRP A 185 8.95 9.84 1.30
N ASP A 186 9.20 10.87 0.50
CA ASP A 186 8.80 10.95 -0.91
C ASP A 186 10.01 10.65 -1.81
N TYR A 187 9.76 9.93 -2.90
CA TYR A 187 10.76 9.68 -3.92
C TYR A 187 11.18 10.96 -4.64
N ASN A 188 10.25 11.92 -4.76
CA ASN A 188 10.53 13.21 -5.39
C ASN A 188 11.44 14.11 -4.54
N ASP A 189 11.55 13.88 -3.23
CA ASP A 189 12.47 14.64 -2.37
C ASP A 189 13.96 14.33 -2.68
N ASP A 190 14.23 13.23 -3.41
CA ASP A 190 15.57 12.86 -3.87
C ASP A 190 15.93 13.52 -5.24
N TYR A 191 15.11 14.44 -5.79
CA TYR A 191 15.32 15.19 -7.06
C TYR A 191 15.35 16.71 -6.85
#